data_AF-A0A221W6J9-F1
#
_entry.id   AF-A0A221W6J9-F1
#
_cell.length_a   1.000
_cell.length_b   1.000
_cell.length_c   1.000
_cell.angle_alpha   90.00
_cell.angle_beta   90.00
_cell.angle_gamma   90.00
#
_symmetry.space_group_name_H-M   'P 1'
#
loop_
_entity.id
_entity.type
_entity.pdbx_description
1 polymer ?
#
loop_
_entity_poly.entity_id
_entity_poly.type
_entity_poly.pdbx_seq_one_letter_code
_entity_poly.pdbx_strand_id
1 'polypeptide(L)'
;MPVNVELRYDTRDPYAVVAAFQTGRGGSVEWVFARDLLADGLIAEVGDGDVRIRPAVDNPEVVVVELSSPSGHAMFEASAQELADFLDRTYDVVMPGNENLWVNVDDALARLLPHDRS
;
A
#
# COMPACT_ATOMS: atom_id res chain seq x y z
N MET A 1 19.52 -6.58 -1.66
CA MET A 1 19.51 -7.10 -0.27
C MET A 1 18.06 -7.40 0.06
N PRO A 2 17.72 -8.54 0.68
CA PRO A 2 16.36 -8.80 1.12
C PRO A 2 15.96 -7.81 2.21
N VAL A 3 14.73 -7.29 2.13
CA VAL A 3 14.11 -6.43 3.14
C VAL A 3 12.84 -7.13 3.63
N ASN A 4 12.60 -7.09 4.94
CA ASN A 4 11.35 -7.60 5.49
C ASN A 4 10.29 -6.49 5.41
N VAL A 5 9.10 -6.83 4.92
CA VAL A 5 8.00 -5.88 4.76
C VAL A 5 6.76 -6.46 5.44
N GLU A 6 6.15 -5.69 6.33
CA GLU A 6 4.86 -6.04 6.93
C GLU A 6 3.75 -5.25 6.21
N LEU A 7 2.77 -5.96 5.67
CA LEU A 7 1.55 -5.35 5.10
C LEU A 7 0.43 -5.36 6.12
N ARG A 8 -0.23 -4.21 6.29
CA ARG A 8 -1.31 -4.01 7.24
C ARG A 8 -2.51 -3.39 6.55
N TYR A 9 -3.68 -3.92 6.88
CA TYR A 9 -4.97 -3.40 6.46
C TYR A 9 -5.82 -3.11 7.70
N ASP A 10 -6.49 -1.95 7.70
CA ASP A 10 -7.36 -1.51 8.79
C ASP A 10 -8.68 -1.04 8.20
N THR A 11 -9.80 -1.62 8.63
CA THR A 11 -11.13 -1.27 8.12
C THR A 11 -11.52 0.17 8.41
N ARG A 12 -10.84 0.86 9.34
CA ARG A 12 -11.03 2.29 9.61
C ARG A 12 -10.44 3.19 8.52
N ASP A 13 -9.59 2.64 7.66
CA ASP A 13 -9.11 3.27 6.44
C ASP A 13 -9.15 2.25 5.29
N PRO A 14 -10.36 1.90 4.81
CA PRO A 14 -10.57 0.73 3.95
C PRO A 14 -9.98 0.87 2.55
N TYR A 15 -9.55 2.08 2.18
CA TYR A 15 -8.89 2.39 0.92
C TYR A 15 -7.38 2.22 0.98
N ALA A 16 -6.80 2.10 2.17
CA ALA A 16 -5.36 2.14 2.37
C ALA A 16 -4.78 0.77 2.76
N VAL A 17 -3.57 0.51 2.28
CA VAL A 17 -2.69 -0.56 2.76
C VAL A 17 -1.40 0.09 3.24
N VAL A 18 -0.99 -0.22 4.46
CA VAL A 18 0.29 0.26 5.03
C VAL A 18 1.35 -0.82 4.85
N ALA A 19 2.48 -0.47 4.23
CA ALA A 19 3.66 -1.31 4.16
C ALA A 19 4.77 -0.76 5.05
N ALA A 20 5.22 -1.54 6.03
CA ALA A 20 6.33 -1.19 6.91
C ALA A 20 7.61 -1.91 6.48
N PHE A 21 8.50 -1.18 5.81
CA PHE A 21 9.80 -1.67 5.36
C PHE A 21 10.81 -1.64 6.51
N GLN A 22 11.24 -2.82 6.98
CA GLN A 22 12.16 -2.93 8.11
C GLN A 22 13.59 -2.55 7.71
N THR A 23 14.16 -1.56 8.37
CA THR A 23 15.54 -1.11 8.16
C THR A 23 16.50 -1.84 9.10
N GLY A 24 17.75 -2.04 8.66
CA GLY A 24 18.76 -2.79 9.43
C GLY A 24 19.14 -2.20 10.80
N ARG A 25 18.60 -1.05 11.21
CA ARG A 25 18.82 -0.42 12.52
C ARG A 25 17.66 -0.62 13.51
N GLY A 26 16.71 -1.50 13.19
CA GLY A 26 15.55 -1.79 14.05
C GLY A 26 14.43 -0.76 13.99
N GLY A 27 14.43 0.12 12.98
CA GLY A 27 13.31 1.00 12.66
C GLY A 27 12.64 0.58 11.36
N SER A 28 11.39 0.99 11.14
CA SER A 28 10.67 0.81 9.87
C SER A 28 10.43 2.14 9.17
N VAL A 29 10.34 2.09 7.85
CA VAL A 29 9.76 3.18 7.05
C VAL A 29 8.40 2.72 6.57
N GLU A 30 7.36 3.50 6.88
CA GLU A 30 6.00 3.19 6.47
C GLU A 30 5.64 3.93 5.17
N TRP A 31 5.01 3.20 4.27
CA TRP A 31 4.36 3.74 3.08
C TRP A 31 2.89 3.37 3.10
N VAL A 32 2.08 4.31 2.66
CA VAL A 32 0.64 4.11 2.47
C VAL A 32 0.37 4.00 0.99
N PHE A 33 -0.28 2.91 0.59
CA PHE A 33 -0.69 2.63 -0.77
C PHE A 33 -2.21 2.65 -0.85
N ALA A 34 -2.74 3.12 -1.98
CA ALA A 34 -4.12 2.82 -2.32
C ALA A 34 -4.25 1.31 -2.56
N ARG A 35 -5.28 0.70 -1.98
CA ARG A 35 -5.52 -0.75 -2.04
C ARG A 35 -5.77 -1.22 -3.48
N ASP A 36 -6.51 -0.42 -4.24
CA ASP A 36 -6.78 -0.63 -5.66
C ASP A 36 -5.52 -0.51 -6.52
N LEU A 37 -4.63 0.45 -6.23
CA LEU A 37 -3.37 0.60 -6.94
C LEU A 37 -2.48 -0.65 -6.82
N LEU A 38 -2.45 -1.29 -5.65
CA LEU A 38 -1.76 -2.57 -5.48
C LEU A 38 -2.40 -3.69 -6.31
N ALA A 39 -3.72 -3.74 -6.35
CA ALA A 39 -4.46 -4.76 -7.10
C ALA A 39 -4.28 -4.59 -8.62
N ASP A 40 -4.40 -3.36 -9.13
CA ASP A 40 -4.20 -3.05 -10.54
C ASP A 40 -2.74 -3.30 -10.95
N GLY A 41 -1.79 -3.01 -10.06
CA GLY A 41 -0.37 -3.25 -10.25
C GLY A 41 0.04 -4.72 -10.37
N LEU A 42 -0.80 -5.66 -9.92
CA LEU A 42 -0.62 -7.10 -10.19
C LEU A 42 -0.98 -7.47 -11.64
N ILE A 43 -1.74 -6.63 -12.34
CA ILE A 43 -2.29 -6.93 -13.67
C ILE A 43 -1.55 -6.13 -14.76
N ALA A 44 -1.24 -4.86 -14.49
CA ALA A 44 -0.66 -3.95 -15.46
C ALA A 44 0.29 -2.92 -14.80
N GLU A 45 1.03 -2.19 -15.62
CA GLU A 45 1.78 -1.03 -15.14
C GLU A 45 0.81 0.11 -14.78
N VAL A 46 0.83 0.53 -13.53
CA VAL A 46 0.03 1.62 -12.98
C VAL A 46 0.89 2.51 -12.06
N GLY A 47 0.38 3.68 -11.72
CA GLY A 47 1.03 4.54 -10.75
C GLY A 47 0.18 5.71 -10.33
N ASP A 48 0.47 6.23 -9.14
CA ASP A 48 -0.12 7.43 -8.58
C ASP A 48 0.95 8.23 -7.84
N GLY A 49 1.13 9.49 -8.27
CA GLY A 49 2.17 10.40 -7.79
C GLY A 49 3.55 9.76 -7.74
N ASP A 50 3.98 9.47 -6.52
CA ASP A 50 5.30 8.99 -6.13
C ASP A 50 5.46 7.45 -6.20
N VAL A 51 4.40 6.74 -6.59
CA VAL A 51 4.35 5.28 -6.63
C VAL A 51 4.12 4.78 -8.05
N ARG A 52 4.90 3.78 -8.49
CA ARG A 52 4.63 2.97 -9.68
C ARG A 52 4.65 1.50 -9.31
N ILE A 53 3.71 0.72 -9.85
CA ILE A 53 3.61 -0.73 -9.62
C ILE A 53 3.38 -1.42 -10.95
N ARG A 54 4.08 -2.53 -11.20
CA ARG A 54 3.93 -3.31 -12.42
C ARG A 54 4.33 -4.76 -12.22
N PRO A 55 3.78 -5.71 -13.00
CA PRO A 55 4.38 -7.03 -13.13
C PRO A 55 5.80 -6.93 -13.70
N ALA A 56 6.71 -7.81 -13.29
CA ALA A 56 8.03 -7.89 -13.92
C ALA A 56 7.90 -8.45 -15.34
N VAL A 57 8.63 -7.84 -16.29
CA VAL A 57 8.54 -8.17 -17.72
C VAL A 57 8.89 -9.64 -18.01
N ASP A 58 9.90 -10.15 -17.32
CA ASP A 58 10.44 -11.50 -17.56
C ASP A 58 9.93 -12.54 -16.56
N ASN A 59 9.17 -12.14 -15.54
CA ASN A 59 8.64 -13.04 -14.52
C ASN A 59 7.29 -12.53 -13.95
N PRO A 60 6.15 -13.09 -14.39
CA PRO A 60 4.83 -12.67 -13.89
C PRO A 60 4.58 -13.01 -12.42
N GLU A 61 5.38 -13.86 -11.79
CA GLU A 61 5.29 -14.16 -10.35
C GLU A 61 5.90 -13.05 -9.48
N VAL A 62 6.53 -12.05 -10.10
CA VAL A 62 7.15 -10.92 -9.43
C VAL A 62 6.40 -9.65 -9.77
N VAL A 63 6.06 -8.88 -8.74
CA VAL A 63 5.60 -7.49 -8.87
C VAL A 63 6.74 -6.55 -8.48
N VAL A 64 6.89 -5.48 -9.25
CA VAL A 64 7.90 -4.45 -9.07
C VAL A 64 7.21 -3.19 -8.54
N VAL A 65 7.69 -2.66 -7.42
CA VAL A 65 7.20 -1.44 -6.78
C VAL A 65 8.32 -0.41 -6.74
N GLU A 66 8.08 0.72 -7.41
CA GLU A 66 8.99 1.86 -7.49
C GLU A 66 8.41 3.00 -6.65
N LEU A 67 9.23 3.51 -5.72
CA LEU A 67 8.88 4.61 -4.82
C LEU A 67 9.84 5.76 -5.07
N SER A 68 9.31 6.89 -5.52
CA SER A 68 10.07 8.10 -5.81
C SER A 68 9.71 9.18 -4.81
N SER A 69 10.70 9.83 -4.21
CA SER A 69 10.49 10.99 -3.35
C SER A 69 11.60 12.00 -3.58
N PRO A 70 11.45 13.27 -3.17
CA PRO A 70 12.52 14.26 -3.29
C PRO A 70 13.83 13.84 -2.59
N SER A 71 13.74 12.99 -1.56
CA SER A 71 14.88 12.49 -0.79
C SER A 71 15.51 11.22 -1.39
N GLY A 72 14.90 10.59 -2.40
CA GLY A 72 15.47 9.44 -3.08
C GLY A 72 14.47 8.56 -3.81
N HIS A 73 15.01 7.56 -4.52
CA HIS A 73 14.27 6.56 -5.28
C HIS A 73 14.57 5.17 -4.71
N ALA A 74 13.54 4.34 -4.55
CA ALA A 74 13.63 2.95 -4.11
C ALA A 74 12.86 2.03 -5.05
N MET A 75 13.38 0.81 -5.21
CA MET A 75 12.83 -0.24 -6.06
C MET A 75 12.73 -1.53 -5.25
N PHE A 76 11.56 -2.16 -5.24
CA PHE A 76 11.32 -3.41 -4.55
C PHE A 76 10.74 -4.44 -5.51
N GLU A 77 11.15 -5.69 -5.33
CA GLU A 77 10.54 -6.85 -5.97
C GLU A 77 9.85 -7.66 -4.88
N ALA A 78 8.60 -8.06 -5.13
CA ALA A 78 7.81 -8.85 -4.21
C ALA A 78 7.13 -10.01 -4.95
N SER A 79 6.76 -11.04 -4.19
CA SER A 79 5.93 -12.14 -4.71
C SER A 79 4.55 -11.61 -5.08
N ALA A 80 4.17 -11.76 -6.34
CA ALA A 80 2.84 -11.40 -6.82
C ALA A 80 1.76 -12.23 -6.10
N GLN A 81 2.04 -13.51 -5.84
CA GLN A 81 1.10 -14.40 -5.15
C GLN A 81 0.87 -13.97 -3.69
N GLU A 82 1.92 -13.64 -2.94
CA GLU A 82 1.76 -13.24 -1.53
C GLU A 82 1.01 -11.90 -1.42
N LEU A 83 1.24 -10.97 -2.35
CA LEU A 83 0.50 -9.71 -2.41
C LEU A 83 -0.97 -9.96 -2.80
N ALA A 84 -1.24 -10.83 -3.76
CA ALA A 84 -2.60 -11.21 -4.16
C ALA A 84 -3.36 -11.86 -2.98
N ASP A 85 -2.75 -12.84 -2.31
CA ASP A 85 -3.34 -13.51 -1.14
C ASP A 85 -3.65 -12.51 -0.01
N PHE A 86 -2.78 -11.51 0.18
CA PHE A 86 -3.04 -10.43 1.13
C PHE A 86 -4.26 -9.60 0.72
N LEU A 87 -4.31 -9.13 -0.53
CA LEU A 87 -5.41 -8.31 -1.04
C LEU A 87 -6.75 -9.06 -0.98
N ASP A 88 -6.78 -10.35 -1.32
CA ASP A 88 -7.98 -11.19 -1.21
C ASP A 88 -8.53 -11.20 0.22
N ARG A 89 -7.67 -11.36 1.23
CA ARG A 89 -8.08 -11.27 2.64
C ARG A 89 -8.64 -9.89 3.00
N THR A 90 -8.14 -8.81 2.38
CA THR A 90 -8.71 -7.46 2.63
C THR A 90 -10.09 -7.31 1.99
N TYR A 91 -10.31 -7.91 0.82
CA TYR A 91 -11.58 -7.86 0.10
C TYR A 91 -12.65 -8.75 0.74
N ASP A 92 -12.24 -9.84 1.39
CA ASP A 92 -13.13 -10.65 2.23
C ASP A 92 -13.67 -9.87 3.43
N VAL A 93 -12.90 -8.93 3.99
CA VAL A 93 -13.32 -8.08 5.11
C VAL A 93 -14.13 -6.87 4.63
N VAL A 94 -13.64 -6.17 3.60
CA VAL A 94 -14.33 -5.04 2.97
C VAL A 94 -14.30 -5.20 1.46
N MET A 95 -15.44 -5.67 0.93
CA MET A 95 -15.65 -5.83 -0.50
C MET A 95 -15.41 -4.51 -1.26
N PRO A 96 -14.83 -4.55 -2.48
CA PRO A 96 -14.74 -3.38 -3.34
C PRO A 96 -16.10 -2.70 -3.52
N GLY A 97 -16.16 -1.38 -3.42
CA GLY A 97 -17.37 -0.56 -3.52
C GLY A 97 -18.15 -0.40 -2.20
N ASN A 98 -17.86 -1.21 -1.18
CA ASN A 98 -18.50 -1.11 0.14
C ASN A 98 -17.69 -0.30 1.15
N GLU A 99 -16.55 0.28 0.76
CA GLU A 99 -15.65 1.01 1.64
C GLU A 99 -16.36 2.15 2.39
N ASN A 100 -17.30 2.85 1.73
CA ASN A 100 -18.08 3.94 2.32
C ASN A 100 -18.90 3.53 3.55
N LEU A 101 -19.21 2.25 3.70
CA LEU A 101 -19.92 1.73 4.88
C LEU A 101 -19.01 1.65 6.12
N TRP A 102 -17.70 1.69 5.92
CA TRP A 102 -16.67 1.53 6.94
C TRP A 102 -15.94 2.83 7.25
N VAL A 103 -15.99 3.81 6.35
CA VAL A 103 -15.47 5.15 6.60
C VAL A 103 -16.42 5.92 7.50
N ASN A 104 -15.99 6.19 8.73
CA ASN A 104 -16.57 7.28 9.50
C ASN A 104 -15.98 8.60 8.99
N VAL A 105 -16.76 9.33 8.19
CA VAL A 105 -16.34 10.58 7.54
C VAL A 105 -15.88 11.62 8.57
N ASP A 106 -16.50 11.65 9.76
CA ASP A 106 -16.12 12.57 10.83
C ASP A 106 -14.72 12.25 11.40
N ASP A 107 -14.40 10.96 11.57
CA ASP A 107 -13.08 10.51 12.03
C ASP A 107 -12.00 10.76 10.96
N ALA A 108 -12.34 10.58 9.68
CA ALA A 108 -11.44 10.86 8.57
C ALA A 108 -11.11 12.36 8.45
N LEU A 109 -12.13 13.22 8.60
CA LEU A 109 -11.96 14.68 8.62
C LEU A 109 -11.12 15.14 9.82
N ALA A 110 -11.30 14.54 10.99
CA ALA A 110 -10.51 14.86 12.19
C ALA A 110 -9.01 14.58 12.02
N ARG A 111 -8.61 13.67 11.11
CA ARG A 111 -7.20 13.38 10.81
C ARG A 111 -6.58 14.33 9.78
N LEU A 112 -7.39 14.99 8.96
CA LEU A 112 -6.94 15.92 7.91
C LEU A 112 -6.82 17.36 8.41
N LEU A 113 -7.54 17.70 9.49
CA LEU A 113 -7.45 19.02 10.09
C LEU A 113 -6.28 19.05 11.09
N PRO A 114 -5.28 19.93 10.93
CA PRO A 114 -4.26 20.12 11.95
C PRO A 114 -4.96 20.48 13.26
N HIS A 115 -4.62 19.77 14.35
CA HIS A 115 -5.07 20.17 15.67
C HIS A 115 -4.62 21.60 15.90
N ASP A 116 -5.56 22.53 15.91
CA ASP A 116 -5.30 23.94 16.16
C ASP A 116 -4.72 24.02 17.58
N ARG A 117 -3.39 24.20 17.66
CA ARG A 117 -2.68 24.29 18.94
C ARG A 117 -2.97 25.67 19.51
N SER A 118 -3.96 25.74 20.40
CA SER A 118 -4.17 26.88 21.30
C SER A 118 -2.93 27.20 22.12
#